data_AF-A0A7K0WRP8-F1
#
_entry.id   AF-A0A7K0WRP8-F1
#
_cell.length_a   1.000
_cell.length_b   1.000
_cell.length_c   1.000
_cell.angle_alpha   90.00
_cell.angle_beta   90.00
_cell.angle_gamma   90.00
#
_symmetry.space_group_name_H-M   'P 1'
#
loop_
_entity.id
_entity.type
_entity.pdbx_description
1 polymer ?
#
loop_
_entity_poly.entity_id
_entity_poly.type
_entity_poly.pdbx_seq_one_letter_code
_entity_poly.pdbx_strand_id
1 'polypeptide(L)'
;MGYLNGFGVVMKKWIGVKSATGARITKQYPEETRPKPERFHGRHVLNRYEDGMEKCIGCELCAGVCPAKCIYVRGQDNDVENPTSPGERFGFVYEINYLRCIHCDLCVEACPTEAITETKLFEFAFTNRADAIYTKDELLVDDAGRPQQLPWENWSGGFDPATDSSGWMRATAPSGDADFVGIVAWAGELGYGVRAPQRASIEDESGPVPAGAGHDHADHDHADHDHADHGQHGDADHADPAEQDSPLTNKTPGHFDSTADLPEKKRRFGK
;
A
#
# COMPACT_ATOMS: atom_id res chain seq x y z
N MET A 1 -50.18 26.37 3.38
CA MET A 1 -49.69 24.98 3.18
C MET A 1 -48.22 24.91 3.59
N GLY A 2 -47.88 24.43 4.79
CA GLY A 2 -46.46 24.33 5.19
C GLY A 2 -46.18 23.81 6.62
N TYR A 3 -47.04 24.10 7.59
CA TYR A 3 -46.78 23.74 9.00
C TYR A 3 -47.04 22.27 9.35
N LEU A 4 -47.99 21.62 8.68
CA LEU A 4 -48.31 20.19 8.91
C LEU A 4 -47.22 19.25 8.37
N ASN A 5 -46.50 19.67 7.32
CA ASN A 5 -45.38 18.90 6.78
C ASN A 5 -44.22 18.83 7.77
N GLY A 6 -43.95 19.91 8.51
CA GLY A 6 -42.95 19.92 9.58
C GLY A 6 -43.31 18.98 10.72
N PHE A 7 -44.59 18.94 11.11
CA PHE A 7 -45.08 18.01 12.12
C PHE A 7 -44.98 16.54 11.67
N GLY A 8 -45.18 16.27 10.37
CA GLY A 8 -44.99 14.95 9.78
C GLY A 8 -43.55 14.44 9.86
N VAL A 9 -42.55 15.31 9.67
CA VAL A 9 -41.13 14.95 9.81
C VAL A 9 -40.78 14.67 11.28
N VAL A 10 -41.31 15.47 12.22
CA VAL A 10 -41.12 15.25 13.67
C VAL A 10 -41.75 13.92 14.09
N MET A 11 -42.98 13.63 13.63
CA MET A 11 -43.65 12.36 13.91
C MET A 11 -42.92 11.17 13.27
N LYS A 12 -42.39 11.30 12.05
CA LYS A 12 -41.58 10.24 11.40
C LYS A 12 -40.30 9.93 12.16
N LYS A 13 -39.66 10.96 12.74
CA LYS A 13 -38.44 10.80 13.56
C LYS A 13 -38.76 10.27 14.97
N TRP A 14 -39.90 10.65 15.54
CA TRP A 14 -40.37 10.22 16.87
C TRP A 14 -40.94 8.79 16.88
N ILE A 15 -41.62 8.39 15.81
CA ILE A 15 -42.15 7.02 15.58
C ILE A 15 -41.04 6.06 15.13
N GLY A 16 -39.84 6.57 14.87
CA GLY A 16 -38.64 5.77 14.74
C GLY A 16 -38.51 5.10 13.39
N VAL A 17 -37.80 5.79 12.49
CA VAL A 17 -36.91 5.08 11.57
C VAL A 17 -35.76 4.53 12.41
N LYS A 18 -36.05 3.53 13.24
CA LYS A 18 -35.06 2.48 13.51
C LYS A 18 -34.91 1.73 12.18
N SER A 19 -33.78 1.08 11.94
CA SER A 19 -33.66 0.16 10.79
C SER A 19 -34.91 -0.73 10.71
N ALA A 20 -35.28 -1.25 9.54
CA ALA A 20 -36.51 -2.02 9.35
C ALA A 20 -36.74 -3.17 10.36
N THR A 21 -35.71 -3.58 11.11
CA THR A 21 -35.72 -4.61 12.16
C THR A 21 -35.47 -4.09 13.59
N GLY A 22 -35.21 -2.79 13.80
CA GLY A 22 -34.84 -2.25 15.12
C GLY A 22 -33.41 -2.58 15.55
N ALA A 23 -32.67 -3.33 14.74
CA ALA A 23 -31.31 -3.76 15.03
C ALA A 23 -30.30 -2.64 14.72
N ARG A 24 -29.32 -2.47 15.62
CA ARG A 24 -28.17 -1.59 15.39
C ARG A 24 -27.26 -2.24 14.35
N ILE A 25 -26.97 -1.54 13.26
CA ILE A 25 -25.98 -1.99 12.26
C ILE A 25 -24.59 -1.66 12.80
N THR A 26 -24.06 -2.55 13.63
CA THR A 26 -22.74 -2.43 14.25
C THR A 26 -22.15 -3.82 14.45
N LYS A 27 -20.81 -3.90 14.49
CA LYS A 27 -20.08 -5.12 14.85
C LYS A 27 -19.29 -4.85 16.12
N GLN A 28 -19.17 -5.84 16.99
CA GLN A 28 -18.40 -5.73 18.23
C GLN A 28 -16.94 -6.07 17.93
N TYR A 29 -16.12 -5.06 17.67
CA TYR A 29 -14.66 -5.23 17.57
C TYR A 29 -14.07 -5.28 18.99
N PRO A 30 -13.12 -6.18 19.30
CA PRO A 30 -12.34 -7.04 18.40
C PRO A 30 -12.93 -8.43 18.09
N GLU A 31 -14.03 -8.83 18.71
CA GLU A 31 -14.58 -10.20 18.58
C GLU A 31 -15.13 -10.49 17.17
N GLU A 32 -15.68 -9.48 16.50
CA GLU A 32 -16.25 -9.55 15.16
C GLU A 32 -15.60 -8.52 14.22
N THR A 33 -14.86 -9.00 13.22
CA THR A 33 -14.25 -8.16 12.19
C THR A 33 -15.11 -8.09 10.92
N ARG A 34 -14.87 -7.06 10.09
CA ARG A 34 -15.47 -7.00 8.75
C ARG A 34 -14.61 -7.80 7.77
N PRO A 35 -15.24 -8.56 6.85
CA PRO A 35 -14.47 -9.13 5.75
C PRO A 35 -13.83 -8.00 4.96
N LYS A 36 -12.53 -8.12 4.73
CA LYS A 36 -11.72 -7.12 4.02
C LYS A 36 -11.91 -7.33 2.52
N PRO A 37 -12.01 -6.25 1.72
CA PRO A 37 -12.08 -6.39 0.27
C PRO A 37 -10.80 -7.05 -0.26
N GLU A 38 -10.88 -7.60 -1.47
CA GLU A 38 -9.75 -8.33 -2.06
C GLU A 38 -8.51 -7.44 -2.26
N ARG A 39 -8.72 -6.20 -2.68
CA ARG A 39 -7.68 -5.19 -2.88
C ARG A 39 -7.57 -4.23 -1.70
N PHE A 40 -7.65 -4.77 -0.48
CA PHE A 40 -7.45 -3.97 0.71
C PHE A 40 -5.96 -3.62 0.85
N HIS A 41 -5.69 -2.34 1.14
CA HIS A 41 -4.35 -1.83 1.34
C HIS A 41 -3.98 -1.88 2.84
N GLY A 42 -2.88 -2.52 3.19
CA GLY A 42 -2.49 -2.78 4.58
C GLY A 42 -0.98 -2.80 4.80
N ARG A 43 -0.50 -3.74 5.62
CA ARG A 43 0.93 -3.86 5.94
C ARG A 43 1.72 -4.35 4.72
N HIS A 44 2.78 -3.65 4.34
CA HIS A 44 3.65 -4.03 3.23
C HIS A 44 4.47 -5.28 3.57
N VAL A 45 4.84 -6.06 2.56
CA VAL A 45 5.76 -7.20 2.65
C VAL A 45 6.74 -7.18 1.47
N LEU A 46 7.89 -7.82 1.66
CA LEU A 46 8.82 -8.14 0.57
C LEU A 46 8.76 -9.65 0.30
N ASN A 47 8.52 -10.03 -0.95
CA ASN A 47 8.32 -11.41 -1.36
C ASN A 47 9.60 -12.10 -1.82
N ARG A 48 9.55 -13.43 -1.78
CA ARG A 48 10.54 -14.34 -2.37
C ARG A 48 9.95 -15.04 -3.59
N TYR A 49 10.84 -15.49 -4.48
CA TYR A 49 10.51 -16.47 -5.50
C TYR A 49 10.36 -17.86 -4.86
N GLU A 50 9.82 -18.81 -5.63
CA GLU A 50 9.61 -20.20 -5.18
C GLU A 50 10.91 -20.96 -4.88
N ASP A 51 12.04 -20.46 -5.39
CA ASP A 51 13.39 -20.96 -5.11
C ASP A 51 14.01 -20.36 -3.84
N GLY A 52 13.30 -19.47 -3.14
CA GLY A 52 13.74 -18.80 -1.92
C GLY A 52 14.53 -17.51 -2.14
N MET A 53 14.92 -17.17 -3.37
CA MET A 53 15.59 -15.91 -3.65
C MET A 53 14.65 -14.73 -3.41
N GLU A 54 15.21 -13.59 -2.99
CA GLU A 54 14.45 -12.36 -2.85
C GLU A 54 14.03 -11.82 -4.21
N LYS A 55 12.79 -11.32 -4.32
CA LYS A 55 12.33 -10.65 -5.54
C LYS A 55 12.91 -9.24 -5.72
N CYS A 56 13.34 -8.59 -4.63
CA CYS A 56 13.78 -7.21 -4.65
C CYS A 56 15.19 -7.07 -5.26
N ILE A 57 15.28 -6.49 -6.45
CA ILE A 57 16.55 -6.23 -7.14
C ILE A 57 17.20 -4.87 -6.76
N GLY A 58 16.62 -4.14 -5.80
CA GLY A 58 17.17 -2.85 -5.37
C GLY A 58 17.17 -1.76 -6.45
N CYS A 59 16.14 -1.71 -7.31
CA CYS A 59 16.02 -0.73 -8.41
C CYS A 59 15.53 0.66 -7.97
N GLU A 60 15.13 0.83 -6.71
CA GLU A 60 14.71 2.11 -6.10
C GLU A 60 13.45 2.77 -6.70
N LEU A 61 12.77 2.13 -7.66
CA LEU A 61 11.55 2.65 -8.29
C LEU A 61 10.40 2.91 -7.30
N CYS A 62 10.21 2.01 -6.32
CA CYS A 62 9.22 2.17 -5.25
C CYS A 62 9.48 3.40 -4.37
N ALA A 63 10.76 3.72 -4.10
CA ALA A 63 11.14 4.93 -3.38
C ALA A 63 10.95 6.18 -4.27
N GLY A 64 11.30 6.08 -5.56
CA GLY A 64 11.13 7.16 -6.53
C GLY A 64 9.68 7.57 -6.78
N VAL A 65 8.76 6.60 -6.86
CA VAL A 65 7.33 6.86 -7.08
C VAL A 65 6.60 7.33 -5.81
N CYS A 66 7.17 7.09 -4.63
CA CYS A 66 6.48 7.31 -3.36
C CYS A 66 6.16 8.81 -3.14
N PRO A 67 4.88 9.22 -3.13
CA PRO A 67 4.52 10.62 -2.97
C PRO A 67 4.86 11.16 -1.56
N ALA A 68 4.85 10.28 -0.55
CA ALA A 68 5.17 10.63 0.82
C ALA A 68 6.68 10.60 1.14
N LYS A 69 7.51 10.09 0.22
CA LYS A 69 8.94 9.81 0.44
C LYS A 69 9.18 9.04 1.75
N CYS A 70 8.43 7.96 1.95
CA CYS A 70 8.48 7.14 3.17
C CYS A 70 9.37 5.90 3.03
N ILE A 71 9.86 5.58 1.84
CA ILE A 71 10.68 4.40 1.56
C ILE A 71 12.13 4.82 1.33
N TYR A 72 13.06 4.13 1.99
CA TYR A 72 14.50 4.20 1.70
C TYR A 72 14.95 2.86 1.15
N VAL A 73 15.62 2.89 -0.01
CA VAL A 73 16.16 1.69 -0.66
C VAL A 73 17.59 1.97 -1.07
N ARG A 74 18.48 1.00 -0.85
CA ARG A 74 19.83 1.00 -1.39
C ARG A 74 20.10 -0.35 -2.01
N GLY A 75 20.38 -0.38 -3.32
CA GLY A 75 20.81 -1.61 -4.00
C GLY A 75 22.30 -1.89 -3.82
N GLN A 76 22.68 -3.18 -3.85
CA GLN A 76 24.07 -3.64 -3.91
C GLN A 76 24.20 -4.77 -4.93
N ASP A 77 25.41 -4.97 -5.45
CA ASP A 77 25.70 -6.05 -6.39
C ASP A 77 25.65 -7.41 -5.69
N ASN A 78 25.10 -8.41 -6.38
CA ASN A 78 25.01 -9.79 -5.90
C ASN A 78 26.39 -10.45 -5.82
N ASP A 79 26.52 -11.43 -4.92
CA ASP A 79 27.61 -12.40 -4.98
C ASP A 79 27.41 -13.32 -6.18
N VAL A 80 28.50 -13.61 -6.91
CA VAL A 80 28.49 -14.45 -8.11
C VAL A 80 28.22 -15.92 -7.78
N GLU A 81 28.68 -16.39 -6.61
CA GLU A 81 28.54 -17.79 -6.20
C GLU A 81 27.25 -18.04 -5.43
N ASN A 82 26.74 -17.04 -4.69
CA ASN A 82 25.53 -17.15 -3.89
C ASN A 82 24.66 -15.87 -3.97
N PRO A 83 23.95 -15.66 -5.09
CA PRO A 83 23.13 -14.47 -5.29
C PRO A 83 21.94 -14.43 -4.32
N THR A 84 21.57 -13.23 -3.88
CA THR A 84 20.42 -13.01 -2.99
C THR A 84 19.10 -12.88 -3.77
N SER A 85 19.17 -12.28 -4.95
CA SER A 85 18.08 -12.09 -5.89
C SER A 85 18.52 -12.50 -7.29
N PRO A 86 17.60 -12.71 -8.24
CA PRO A 86 17.96 -12.86 -9.64
C PRO A 86 18.65 -11.60 -10.20
N GLY A 87 19.63 -11.81 -11.06
CA GLY A 87 20.36 -10.74 -11.74
C GLY A 87 21.58 -10.24 -10.95
N GLU A 88 22.10 -9.08 -11.35
CA GLU A 88 23.36 -8.54 -10.83
C GLU A 88 23.23 -7.78 -9.51
N ARG A 89 22.00 -7.44 -9.06
CA ARG A 89 21.77 -6.58 -7.89
C ARG A 89 20.60 -7.05 -7.03
N PHE A 90 20.68 -6.74 -5.74
CA PHE A 90 19.64 -6.99 -4.73
C PHE A 90 19.37 -5.75 -3.85
N GLY A 91 18.23 -5.74 -3.16
CA GLY A 91 17.92 -4.72 -2.16
C GLY A 91 18.74 -4.91 -0.88
N PHE A 92 19.83 -4.17 -0.72
CA PHE A 92 20.72 -4.28 0.45
C PHE A 92 20.12 -3.62 1.70
N VAL A 93 19.59 -2.41 1.55
CA VAL A 93 18.80 -1.74 2.59
C VAL A 93 17.40 -1.50 2.04
N TYR A 94 16.40 -1.80 2.86
CA TYR A 94 15.01 -1.48 2.58
C TYR A 94 14.35 -1.03 3.88
N GLU A 95 13.76 0.16 3.89
CA GLU A 95 13.05 0.69 5.06
C GLU A 95 11.77 1.39 4.63
N ILE A 96 10.70 1.22 5.41
CA ILE A 96 9.43 1.94 5.24
C ILE A 96 9.05 2.63 6.55
N ASN A 97 8.83 3.94 6.50
CA ASN A 97 8.30 4.71 7.62
C ASN A 97 6.77 4.79 7.57
N TYR A 98 6.08 4.02 8.39
CA TYR A 98 4.61 3.97 8.47
C TYR A 98 3.98 5.23 9.06
N LEU A 99 4.73 6.10 9.75
CA LEU A 99 4.21 7.42 10.16
C LEU A 99 4.13 8.42 9.00
N ARG A 100 4.76 8.10 7.86
CA ARG A 100 4.71 8.90 6.63
C ARG A 100 3.94 8.22 5.52
N CYS A 101 3.91 6.90 5.48
CA CYS A 101 3.20 6.14 4.47
C CYS A 101 1.71 6.54 4.44
N ILE A 102 1.16 6.69 3.22
CA ILE A 102 -0.25 7.01 3.01
C ILE A 102 -1.03 5.84 2.41
N HIS A 103 -0.45 4.63 2.35
CA HIS A 103 -1.08 3.41 1.85
C HIS A 103 -1.75 3.57 0.47
N CYS A 104 -1.04 4.25 -0.45
CA CYS A 104 -1.51 4.52 -1.81
C CYS A 104 -1.22 3.41 -2.82
N ASP A 105 -0.41 2.42 -2.46
CA ASP A 105 -0.02 1.27 -3.30
C ASP A 105 0.76 1.57 -4.60
N LEU A 106 1.12 2.84 -4.85
CA LEU A 106 1.99 3.21 -5.99
C LEU A 106 3.33 2.47 -5.99
N CYS A 107 3.86 2.10 -4.82
CA CYS A 107 5.10 1.33 -4.71
C CYS A 107 4.97 -0.10 -5.24
N VAL A 108 3.80 -0.72 -5.06
CA VAL A 108 3.44 -2.03 -5.60
C VAL A 108 3.30 -1.95 -7.12
N GLU A 109 2.57 -0.94 -7.60
CA GLU A 109 2.41 -0.72 -9.04
C GLU A 109 3.74 -0.41 -9.74
N ALA A 110 4.63 0.37 -9.13
CA ALA A 110 5.92 0.69 -9.72
C ALA A 110 6.93 -0.47 -9.66
N CYS A 111 6.71 -1.48 -8.81
CA CYS A 111 7.67 -2.56 -8.63
C CYS A 111 7.69 -3.47 -9.87
N PRO A 112 8.82 -3.59 -10.60
CA PRO A 112 8.88 -4.37 -11.83
C PRO A 112 9.00 -5.88 -11.58
N THR A 113 9.45 -6.28 -10.39
CA THR A 113 9.65 -7.69 -10.01
C THR A 113 8.61 -8.18 -9.00
N GLU A 114 7.62 -7.35 -8.66
CA GLU A 114 6.54 -7.67 -7.71
C GLU A 114 7.10 -8.11 -6.35
N ALA A 115 8.21 -7.46 -5.97
CA ALA A 115 8.88 -7.70 -4.71
C ALA A 115 8.11 -7.12 -3.54
N ILE A 116 7.66 -5.88 -3.65
CA ILE A 116 6.84 -5.24 -2.62
C ILE A 116 5.37 -5.41 -2.98
N THR A 117 4.61 -5.91 -2.02
CA THR A 117 3.15 -6.09 -2.07
C THR A 117 2.58 -5.71 -0.71
N GLU A 118 1.28 -5.50 -0.59
CA GLU A 118 0.64 -5.28 0.70
C GLU A 118 -0.08 -6.54 1.19
N THR A 119 -0.38 -6.60 2.49
CA THR A 119 -1.27 -7.59 3.09
C THR A 119 -2.59 -6.95 3.45
N LYS A 120 -3.55 -7.78 3.88
CA LYS A 120 -4.79 -7.32 4.49
C LYS A 120 -4.65 -6.99 5.99
N LEU A 121 -3.45 -7.00 6.58
CA LEU A 121 -3.26 -6.60 7.98
C LEU A 121 -3.45 -5.09 8.12
N PHE A 122 -4.32 -4.65 9.04
CA PHE A 122 -4.50 -3.25 9.42
C PHE A 122 -4.23 -2.99 10.91
N GLU A 123 -4.10 -4.05 11.70
CA GLU A 123 -4.00 -4.00 13.16
C GLU A 123 -2.53 -3.96 13.62
N PHE A 124 -1.81 -2.90 13.26
CA PHE A 124 -0.38 -2.73 13.55
C PHE A 124 -0.08 -1.38 14.24
N ALA A 125 -0.88 -1.02 15.24
CA ALA A 125 -0.72 0.26 15.94
C ALA A 125 0.58 0.32 16.76
N PHE A 126 1.34 1.39 16.59
CA PHE A 126 2.63 1.58 17.26
C PHE A 126 2.51 2.37 18.56
N THR A 127 3.35 2.04 19.54
CA THR A 127 3.49 2.84 20.78
C THR A 127 4.77 3.68 20.80
N ASN A 128 5.72 3.36 19.93
CA ASN A 128 6.96 4.11 19.72
C ASN A 128 7.12 4.45 18.23
N ARG A 129 7.77 5.59 17.94
CA ARG A 129 8.08 6.00 16.57
C ARG A 129 9.11 5.11 15.89
N ALA A 130 10.04 4.53 16.66
CA ALA A 130 11.05 3.63 16.12
C ALA A 130 10.41 2.37 15.54
N ASP A 131 9.42 1.80 16.23
CA ASP A 131 8.69 0.60 15.81
C ASP A 131 7.88 0.82 14.51
N ALA A 132 7.60 2.08 14.15
CA ALA A 132 6.91 2.44 12.93
C ALA A 132 7.83 2.51 11.70
N ILE A 133 9.13 2.25 11.85
CA ILE A 133 10.10 2.16 10.76
C ILE A 133 10.43 0.69 10.57
N TYR A 134 9.87 0.08 9.53
CA TYR A 134 10.11 -1.33 9.25
C TYR A 134 11.34 -1.45 8.37
N THR A 135 12.19 -2.40 8.74
CA THR A 135 13.41 -2.78 8.03
C THR A 135 13.15 -3.93 7.05
N LYS A 136 14.12 -4.19 6.17
CA LYS A 136 14.09 -5.28 5.21
C LYS A 136 13.75 -6.62 5.88
N ASP A 137 14.42 -6.93 6.99
CA ASP A 137 14.26 -8.20 7.69
C ASP A 137 12.84 -8.38 8.27
N GLU A 138 12.16 -7.28 8.64
CA GLU A 138 10.79 -7.28 9.17
C GLU A 138 9.72 -7.33 8.06
N LEU A 139 10.08 -6.86 6.86
CA LEU A 139 9.21 -6.87 5.69
C LEU A 139 9.31 -8.19 4.91
N LEU A 140 10.48 -8.80 4.88
CA LEU A 140 10.78 -9.98 4.07
C LEU A 140 10.09 -11.23 4.60
N VAL A 141 9.32 -11.86 3.71
CA VAL A 141 8.62 -13.11 4.01
C VAL A 141 9.60 -14.26 4.25
N ASP A 142 9.14 -15.26 4.97
CA ASP A 142 9.83 -16.55 5.08
C ASP A 142 9.77 -17.34 3.76
N ASP A 143 10.42 -18.50 3.73
CA ASP A 143 10.46 -19.38 2.56
C ASP A 143 9.07 -19.94 2.18
N ALA A 144 8.08 -19.84 3.07
CA ALA A 144 6.69 -20.23 2.83
C ALA A 144 5.79 -19.03 2.46
N GLY A 145 6.36 -17.84 2.27
CA GLY A 145 5.63 -16.64 1.88
C GLY A 145 4.90 -15.95 3.02
N ARG A 146 5.17 -16.31 4.28
CA ARG A 146 4.52 -15.72 5.44
C ARG A 146 5.28 -14.49 5.92
N PRO A 147 4.59 -13.38 6.25
CA PRO A 147 5.21 -12.19 6.79
C PRO A 147 5.78 -12.48 8.17
N GLN A 148 6.87 -11.79 8.52
CA GLN A 148 7.31 -11.74 9.91
C GLN A 148 6.22 -11.11 10.77
N GLN A 149 6.01 -11.68 11.95
CA GLN A 149 5.03 -11.18 12.91
C GLN A 149 5.74 -10.36 13.98
N LEU A 150 5.47 -9.05 14.01
CA LEU A 150 6.09 -8.14 14.96
C LEU A 150 5.25 -8.02 16.24
N PRO A 151 5.86 -7.68 17.40
CA PRO A 151 5.16 -7.70 18.69
C PRO A 151 3.94 -6.76 18.82
N TRP A 152 3.86 -5.73 17.97
CA TRP A 152 2.77 -4.75 17.95
C TRP A 152 1.69 -5.05 16.91
N GLU A 153 1.83 -6.15 16.15
CA GLU A 153 0.89 -6.56 15.11
C GLU A 153 -0.09 -7.60 15.66
N ASN A 154 -1.37 -7.47 15.30
CA ASN A 154 -2.37 -8.47 15.62
C ASN A 154 -2.63 -9.40 14.42
N TRP A 155 -2.04 -10.59 14.46
CA TRP A 155 -2.24 -11.65 13.46
C TRP A 155 -3.28 -12.70 13.87
N SER A 156 -4.16 -12.39 14.85
CA SER A 156 -5.14 -13.37 15.38
C SER A 156 -6.11 -13.93 14.34
N GLY A 157 -6.32 -13.20 13.23
CA GLY A 157 -7.13 -13.66 12.09
C GLY A 157 -6.45 -14.69 11.19
N GLY A 158 -5.18 -15.03 11.46
CA GLY A 158 -4.35 -15.83 10.56
C GLY A 158 -3.82 -15.03 9.37
N PHE A 159 -2.98 -15.67 8.57
CA PHE A 159 -2.51 -15.16 7.29
C PHE A 159 -2.36 -16.32 6.32
N ASP A 160 -3.07 -16.24 5.20
CA ASP A 160 -2.87 -17.10 4.05
C ASP A 160 -2.26 -16.26 2.91
N PRO A 161 -1.00 -16.54 2.49
CA PRO A 161 -0.36 -15.82 1.38
C PRO A 161 -1.19 -15.79 0.09
N ALA A 162 -2.03 -16.79 -0.16
CA ALA A 162 -2.86 -16.88 -1.36
C ALA A 162 -4.10 -15.97 -1.32
N THR A 163 -4.60 -15.62 -0.13
CA THR A 163 -5.84 -14.84 0.02
C THR A 163 -5.66 -13.53 0.76
N ASP A 164 -4.55 -13.31 1.46
CA ASP A 164 -4.32 -12.15 2.32
C ASP A 164 -3.24 -11.18 1.83
N SER A 165 -2.62 -11.43 0.67
CA SER A 165 -1.87 -10.38 -0.03
C SER A 165 -2.79 -9.48 -0.87
N SER A 166 -2.35 -8.26 -1.15
CA SER A 166 -2.93 -7.37 -2.13
C SER A 166 -3.12 -8.15 -3.42
N GLY A 167 -4.37 -8.22 -3.89
CA GLY A 167 -4.75 -8.91 -5.12
C GLY A 167 -4.82 -7.94 -6.29
N TRP A 168 -3.75 -7.17 -6.55
CA TRP A 168 -3.81 -6.17 -7.61
C TRP A 168 -3.94 -6.83 -8.99
N MET A 169 -4.67 -6.22 -9.91
CA MET A 169 -4.67 -6.63 -11.33
C MET A 169 -3.71 -5.73 -12.08
N ARG A 170 -2.67 -6.32 -12.67
CA ARG A 170 -1.69 -5.60 -13.48
C ARG A 170 -1.85 -5.96 -14.95
N ALA A 171 -1.81 -4.95 -15.82
CA ALA A 171 -1.63 -5.19 -17.24
C ALA A 171 -0.22 -5.79 -17.43
N THR A 172 -0.14 -7.06 -17.81
CA THR A 172 1.13 -7.62 -18.25
C THR A 172 1.46 -6.99 -19.60
N ALA A 173 2.60 -6.32 -19.70
CA ALA A 173 3.10 -5.87 -20.98
C ALA A 173 3.65 -7.10 -21.70
N PRO A 174 3.14 -7.48 -22.89
CA PRO A 174 3.65 -8.65 -23.62
C PRO A 174 5.07 -8.43 -24.18
N SER A 175 5.79 -7.40 -23.72
CA SER A 175 7.12 -7.01 -24.20
C SER A 175 7.21 -6.86 -25.73
N GLY A 176 6.10 -6.50 -26.36
CA GLY A 176 6.00 -6.33 -27.81
C GLY A 176 5.70 -7.62 -28.60
N ASP A 177 5.36 -8.72 -27.93
CA ASP A 177 4.94 -9.95 -28.59
C ASP A 177 3.61 -9.75 -29.34
N ALA A 178 3.65 -9.96 -30.66
CA ALA A 178 2.53 -9.77 -31.56
C ALA A 178 1.40 -10.79 -31.35
N ASP A 179 1.68 -11.93 -30.72
CA ASP A 179 0.68 -12.95 -30.42
C ASP A 179 -0.31 -12.49 -29.34
N PHE A 180 0.01 -11.42 -28.60
CA PHE A 180 -0.83 -10.85 -27.56
C PHE A 180 -1.77 -9.71 -28.04
N VAL A 181 -1.83 -9.45 -29.34
CA VAL A 181 -2.77 -8.46 -29.92
C VAL A 181 -4.22 -8.94 -29.74
N GLY A 182 -5.03 -8.17 -29.01
CA GLY A 182 -6.43 -8.49 -28.74
C GLY A 182 -6.65 -9.50 -27.60
N ILE A 183 -5.59 -9.87 -26.87
CA ILE A 183 -5.67 -10.73 -25.69
C ILE A 183 -5.73 -9.87 -24.43
N VAL A 184 -6.63 -10.23 -23.51
CA VAL A 184 -6.75 -9.61 -22.19
C VAL A 184 -5.53 -10.00 -21.36
N ALA A 185 -4.56 -9.10 -21.24
CA ALA A 185 -3.27 -9.35 -20.58
C ALA A 185 -3.27 -9.03 -19.07
N TRP A 186 -4.45 -8.85 -18.44
CA TRP A 186 -4.53 -8.59 -17.01
C TRP A 186 -4.21 -9.86 -16.22
N ALA A 187 -3.13 -9.83 -15.45
CA ALA A 187 -2.76 -10.88 -14.50
C ALA A 187 -2.94 -10.38 -13.06
N GLY A 188 -3.18 -11.30 -12.14
CA GLY A 188 -3.06 -10.98 -10.72
C GLY A 188 -1.59 -10.72 -10.39
N GLU A 189 -1.36 -9.79 -9.47
CA GLU A 189 -0.07 -9.56 -8.82
C GLU A 189 0.47 -10.89 -8.28
N LEU A 190 1.68 -11.27 -8.72
CA LEU A 190 2.40 -12.40 -8.16
C LEU A 190 3.04 -11.90 -6.86
N GLY A 191 2.28 -11.96 -5.77
CA GLY A 191 2.85 -11.95 -4.43
C GLY A 191 3.71 -13.19 -4.21
N TYR A 192 3.47 -13.94 -3.14
CA TYR A 192 4.04 -15.27 -3.03
C TYR A 192 3.30 -16.26 -3.97
N GLY A 193 4.04 -16.92 -4.86
CA GLY A 193 3.52 -17.92 -5.81
C GLY A 193 2.78 -17.36 -7.03
N VAL A 194 2.13 -18.26 -7.79
CA VAL A 194 1.35 -17.93 -9.00
C VAL A 194 -0.13 -17.74 -8.67
N ARG A 195 -0.71 -16.60 -9.06
CA ARG A 195 -2.14 -16.30 -8.89
C ARG A 195 -2.91 -16.39 -10.20
N ALA A 196 -4.12 -16.94 -10.13
CA ALA A 196 -5.03 -16.90 -11.26
C ALA A 196 -5.45 -15.45 -11.56
N PRO A 197 -5.55 -15.04 -12.83
CA PRO A 197 -6.08 -13.72 -13.17
C PRO A 197 -7.51 -13.58 -12.64
N GLN A 198 -7.83 -12.43 -12.04
CA GLN A 198 -9.21 -12.15 -11.66
C GLN A 198 -10.05 -12.09 -12.93
N ARG A 199 -11.22 -12.77 -12.93
CA ARG A 199 -12.16 -12.63 -14.05
C ARG A 199 -12.51 -11.16 -14.21
N ALA A 200 -12.53 -10.68 -15.46
CA ALA A 200 -13.00 -9.35 -15.76
C ALA A 200 -14.38 -9.16 -15.12
N SER A 201 -14.58 -8.02 -14.44
CA SER A 201 -15.86 -7.63 -13.87
C SER A 201 -16.87 -7.35 -14.99
N ILE A 202 -17.36 -8.41 -15.62
CA ILE A 202 -18.54 -8.45 -16.49
C ILE A 202 -19.55 -9.40 -15.84
N GLU A 203 -19.61 -9.39 -14.51
CA GLU A 203 -20.66 -10.05 -13.76
C GLU A 203 -21.72 -8.99 -13.46
N ASP A 204 -22.85 -9.16 -14.14
CA ASP A 204 -24.15 -8.55 -13.87
C ASP A 204 -24.38 -8.45 -12.36
N GLU A 205 -24.76 -7.27 -11.87
CA GLU A 205 -25.11 -6.96 -10.48
C GLU A 205 -26.41 -7.68 -10.06
N SER A 206 -26.57 -8.96 -10.40
CA SER A 206 -27.75 -9.80 -10.14
C SER A 206 -27.50 -10.91 -9.11
N GLY A 207 -26.30 -10.95 -8.50
CA GLY A 207 -26.09 -11.71 -7.26
C GLY A 207 -26.96 -11.14 -6.13
N PRO A 208 -27.50 -11.98 -5.22
CA PRO A 208 -28.39 -11.49 -4.16
C PRO A 208 -27.62 -10.53 -3.26
N VAL A 209 -27.91 -9.24 -3.41
CA VAL A 209 -27.48 -8.19 -2.48
C VAL A 209 -27.94 -8.62 -1.08
N PRO A 210 -27.03 -8.80 -0.11
CA PRO A 210 -27.46 -9.09 1.25
C PRO A 210 -28.37 -7.95 1.70
N ALA A 211 -29.62 -8.31 2.03
CA ALA A 211 -30.66 -7.36 2.41
C ALA A 211 -30.18 -6.51 3.60
N GLY A 212 -29.71 -5.30 3.31
CA GLY A 212 -29.16 -4.39 4.32
C GLY A 212 -28.18 -3.34 3.82
N ALA A 213 -27.60 -3.47 2.62
CA ALA A 213 -26.73 -2.46 2.03
C ALA A 213 -27.54 -1.42 1.23
N GLY A 214 -28.38 -0.64 1.91
CA GLY A 214 -28.90 0.60 1.36
C GLY A 214 -27.80 1.66 1.43
N HIS A 215 -27.20 2.02 0.30
CA HIS A 215 -26.44 3.26 0.21
C HIS A 215 -27.45 4.41 0.15
N ASP A 216 -27.59 5.13 1.27
CA ASP A 216 -28.26 6.42 1.31
C ASP A 216 -27.36 7.43 0.56
N HIS A 217 -27.49 7.48 -0.76
CA HIS A 217 -27.08 8.66 -1.51
C HIS A 217 -28.05 9.78 -1.13
N ALA A 218 -27.67 10.58 -0.13
CA ALA A 218 -28.29 11.86 0.07
C ALA A 218 -27.94 12.71 -1.14
N ASP A 219 -28.93 12.96 -2.00
CA ASP A 219 -28.88 13.96 -3.06
C ASP A 219 -28.49 15.30 -2.42
N HIS A 220 -27.22 15.67 -2.56
CA HIS A 220 -26.80 17.05 -2.33
C HIS A 220 -27.24 17.84 -3.56
N ASP A 221 -28.33 18.60 -3.41
CA ASP A 221 -28.72 19.64 -4.36
C ASP A 221 -27.52 20.57 -4.57
N HIS A 222 -26.82 20.39 -5.69
CA HIS A 222 -25.83 21.35 -6.17
C HIS A 222 -26.61 22.59 -6.61
N ALA A 223 -26.65 23.61 -5.76
CA ALA A 223 -27.03 24.94 -6.18
C ALA A 223 -25.98 25.43 -7.19
N ASP A 224 -26.42 25.63 -8.43
CA ASP A 224 -25.64 26.23 -9.52
C ASP A 224 -25.02 27.55 -9.05
N HIS A 225 -23.70 27.55 -8.87
CA HIS A 225 -22.94 28.79 -8.79
C HIS A 225 -22.53 29.17 -10.20
N ASP A 226 -23.20 30.19 -10.74
CA ASP A 226 -22.86 30.87 -11.99
C ASP A 226 -21.36 31.22 -11.99
N HIS A 227 -20.60 30.54 -12.86
CA HIS A 227 -19.24 30.93 -13.19
C HIS A 227 -19.30 32.20 -14.06
N ALA A 228 -19.18 33.35 -13.41
CA ALA A 228 -18.90 34.61 -14.09
C ALA A 228 -17.50 34.54 -14.72
N ASP A 229 -17.50 34.59 -16.04
CA ASP A 229 -16.36 34.76 -16.94
C ASP A 229 -15.53 36.00 -16.54
N HIS A 230 -14.28 35.74 -16.15
CA HIS A 230 -13.23 36.75 -16.11
C HIS A 230 -12.05 36.31 -16.96
N GLY A 231 -12.24 36.39 -18.28
CA GLY A 231 -11.14 36.63 -19.19
C GLY A 231 -10.52 38.01 -18.94
N GLN A 232 -9.25 38.04 -18.55
CA GLN A 232 -8.32 39.07 -19.00
C GLN A 232 -6.87 38.58 -18.92
N HIS A 233 -6.22 38.68 -20.06
CA HIS A 233 -4.85 38.33 -20.37
C HIS A 233 -3.85 39.17 -19.54
N GLY A 234 -2.73 38.54 -19.21
CA GLY A 234 -1.54 39.20 -18.69
C GLY A 234 -0.33 38.34 -19.03
N ASP A 235 0.22 38.57 -20.22
CA ASP A 235 1.51 38.04 -20.64
C ASP A 235 2.59 38.50 -19.64
N ALA A 236 3.35 37.53 -19.09
CA ALA A 236 4.54 37.81 -18.30
C ALA A 236 5.64 36.83 -18.72
N ASP A 237 6.45 37.35 -19.65
CA ASP A 237 7.79 36.96 -20.06
C ASP A 237 8.54 36.01 -19.09
N HIS A 238 8.83 34.80 -19.57
CA HIS A 238 9.90 33.96 -19.02
C HIS A 238 11.25 34.51 -19.50
N ALA A 239 11.88 35.32 -18.65
CA ALA A 239 13.30 35.63 -18.74
C ALA A 239 14.09 34.64 -17.88
N ASP A 240 14.99 33.92 -18.53
CA ASP A 240 16.08 33.13 -17.94
C ASP A 240 17.08 34.04 -17.21
N PRO A 241 17.63 33.63 -16.05
CA PRO A 241 19.01 33.99 -15.79
C PRO A 241 19.85 32.80 -15.34
N ALA A 242 20.91 32.62 -16.13
CA ALA A 242 22.14 31.93 -15.80
C ALA A 242 22.73 32.34 -14.43
N GLU A 243 23.34 31.32 -13.80
CA GLU A 243 24.66 31.39 -13.16
C GLU A 243 24.85 32.32 -11.95
N GLN A 244 24.81 31.75 -10.75
CA GLN A 244 25.65 32.23 -9.63
C GLN A 244 26.26 31.05 -8.87
N ASP A 245 27.53 30.82 -9.19
CA ASP A 245 28.51 30.05 -8.43
C ASP A 245 28.53 30.46 -6.95
N SER A 246 28.55 29.46 -6.06
CA SER A 246 29.02 29.64 -4.68
C SER A 246 29.97 28.49 -4.35
N PRO A 247 31.24 28.78 -3.96
CA PRO A 247 32.26 27.75 -3.87
C PRO A 247 32.02 26.85 -2.65
N LEU A 248 31.84 25.57 -2.94
CA LEU A 248 31.96 24.46 -2.00
C LEU A 248 33.38 24.46 -1.41
N THR A 249 33.51 24.78 -0.13
CA THR A 249 34.74 24.49 0.60
C THR A 249 34.83 22.99 0.88
N ASN A 250 35.67 22.31 0.11
CA ASN A 250 36.04 20.91 0.29
C ASN A 250 36.49 20.62 1.73
N LYS A 251 35.73 19.81 2.46
CA LYS A 251 36.27 19.02 3.59
C LYS A 251 36.62 17.63 3.07
N THR A 252 37.91 17.35 3.07
CA THR A 252 38.54 16.06 2.77
C THR A 252 37.85 14.92 3.54
N PRO A 253 37.58 13.76 2.92
CA PRO A 253 37.08 12.61 3.66
C PRO A 253 38.18 12.05 4.57
N GLY A 254 37.93 12.06 5.87
CA GLY A 254 38.74 11.35 6.84
C GLY A 254 38.66 9.85 6.59
N HIS A 255 39.82 9.23 6.45
CA HIS A 255 40.07 7.80 6.49
C HIS A 255 39.42 7.19 7.73
N PHE A 256 38.41 6.32 7.56
CA PHE A 256 37.81 5.56 8.65
C PHE A 256 38.44 4.17 8.67
N ASP A 257 39.36 3.98 9.61
CA ASP A 257 40.07 2.73 9.83
C ASP A 257 39.10 1.65 10.32
N SER A 258 39.06 0.52 9.62
CA SER A 258 38.07 -0.54 9.80
C SER A 258 38.50 -1.53 10.88
N THR A 259 38.75 -1.09 12.11
CA THR A 259 38.88 -1.99 13.29
C THR A 259 38.69 -1.25 14.62
N ALA A 260 37.47 -0.86 14.97
CA ALA A 260 37.07 -0.65 16.37
C ALA A 260 35.54 -0.46 16.50
N ASP A 261 34.98 -1.01 17.58
CA ASP A 261 33.68 -0.69 18.18
C ASP A 261 32.40 -1.27 17.52
N LEU A 262 32.20 -2.57 17.72
CA LEU A 262 30.86 -3.16 17.88
C LEU A 262 30.48 -3.17 19.38
N PRO A 263 29.39 -2.52 19.83
CA PRO A 263 28.93 -2.68 21.20
C PRO A 263 28.18 -4.01 21.38
N GLU A 264 28.76 -4.89 22.21
CA GLU A 264 28.10 -6.09 22.74
C GLU A 264 26.80 -5.74 23.51
N LYS A 265 25.65 -6.25 23.09
CA LYS A 265 24.48 -6.43 23.96
C LYS A 265 24.18 -7.91 24.16
N LYS A 266 24.90 -8.51 25.10
CA LYS A 266 24.59 -9.82 25.70
C LYS A 266 23.38 -9.71 26.64
N ARG A 267 22.44 -10.64 26.45
CA ARG A 267 21.73 -11.46 27.46
C ARG A 267 21.07 -10.73 28.64
N ARG A 268 19.74 -10.73 28.66
CA ARG A 268 18.82 -10.60 29.82
C ARG A 268 17.40 -10.70 29.22
N PHE A 269 16.48 -11.61 29.54
CA PHE A 269 16.25 -12.46 30.70
C PHE A 269 15.50 -13.73 30.28
N GLY A 270 15.88 -14.86 30.89
CA GLY A 270 14.99 -15.98 31.14
C GLY A 270 14.89 -16.17 32.65
N LYS A 271 13.68 -15.99 33.19
CA LYS A 271 13.03 -16.68 34.32
C LYS A 271 11.71 -15.98 34.60
#